data_AF-A0AAJ2AS61-F1
#
_entry.id   AF-A0AAJ2AS61-F1
#
_cell.length_a   1.000
_cell.length_b   1.000
_cell.length_c   1.000
_cell.angle_alpha   90.00
_cell.angle_beta   90.00
_cell.angle_gamma   90.00
#
_symmetry.space_group_name_H-M   'P 1'
#
loop_
_entity.id
_entity.type
_entity.pdbx_description
1 polymer ?
#
loop_
_entity_poly.entity_id
_entity_poly.type
_entity_poly.pdbx_seq_one_letter_code
_entity_poly.pdbx_strand_id
1 'polypeptide(L)'
;MAQSQALKRAGIRSTVVTTEGFDISETVVRPRPCAGWRIEFAHGNGCFVVVTASQAEALRLAVRVRPDVPVRMLLDAAPSL
;
A
#
# COMPACT_ATOMS: atom_id res chain seq x y z
N MET A 1 -9.68 -7.58 16.64
CA MET A 1 -9.93 -6.11 16.60
C MET A 1 -8.70 -5.28 17.04
N ALA A 2 -7.46 -5.66 16.67
CA ALA A 2 -6.24 -5.01 17.18
C ALA A 2 -5.50 -4.14 16.15
N GLN A 3 -5.66 -4.39 14.84
CA GLN A 3 -4.86 -3.74 13.81
C GLN A 3 -5.37 -2.35 13.39
N SER A 4 -6.67 -2.07 13.57
CA SER A 4 -7.26 -0.78 13.16
C SER A 4 -6.75 0.42 13.96
N GLN A 5 -6.17 0.21 15.16
CA GLN A 5 -5.56 1.30 15.95
C GLN A 5 -4.14 1.65 15.51
N ALA A 6 -3.41 0.74 14.86
CA ALA A 6 -2.02 0.97 14.49
C ALA A 6 -1.87 1.99 13.33
N LEU A 7 -2.82 2.02 12.39
CA LEU A 7 -2.78 2.97 11.27
C LEU A 7 -3.09 4.42 11.67
N LYS A 8 -3.98 4.65 12.65
CA LYS A 8 -4.36 6.00 13.07
C LYS A 8 -3.20 6.79 13.71
N ARG A 9 -2.25 6.11 14.34
CA ARG A 9 -1.11 6.77 15.03
C ARG A 9 -0.04 7.34 14.09
N ALA A 10 -0.06 6.98 12.81
CA ALA A 10 0.99 7.34 11.85
C ALA A 10 0.59 8.43 10.84
N GLY A 11 -0.58 9.08 10.98
CA GLY A 11 -1.05 10.07 10.00
C GLY A 11 -1.34 9.51 8.61
N ILE A 12 -1.41 8.18 8.49
CA ILE A 12 -1.62 7.45 7.26
C ILE A 12 -3.09 7.58 6.85
N ARG A 13 -3.34 8.24 5.72
CA ARG A 13 -4.67 8.20 5.07
C ARG A 13 -4.80 6.85 4.35
N SER A 14 -5.65 5.98 4.89
CA SER A 14 -6.01 4.70 4.27
C SER A 14 -7.36 4.82 3.55
N THR A 15 -7.40 4.51 2.25
CA THR A 15 -8.64 4.38 1.48
C THR A 15 -8.82 2.92 1.08
N VAL A 16 -9.99 2.34 1.34
CA VAL A 16 -10.35 1.00 0.87
C VAL A 16 -10.92 1.13 -0.53
N VAL A 17 -10.32 0.45 -1.51
CA VAL A 17 -10.79 0.37 -2.89
C VAL A 17 -11.08 -1.10 -3.18
N THR A 18 -12.33 -1.47 -3.37
CA THR A 18 -12.69 -2.80 -3.89
C THR A 18 -12.31 -2.82 -5.37
N THR A 19 -11.24 -3.54 -5.70
CA THR A 19 -10.78 -3.70 -7.08
C THR A 19 -10.76 -5.18 -7.39
N GLU A 20 -11.68 -5.64 -8.23
CA GLU A 20 -11.57 -6.97 -8.82
C GLU A 20 -10.25 -7.02 -9.61
N GLY A 21 -9.35 -7.93 -9.26
CA GLY A 21 -8.02 -8.06 -9.86
C GLY A 21 -6.83 -7.65 -9.00
N PHE A 22 -7.02 -7.30 -7.71
CA PHE A 22 -5.89 -7.18 -6.79
C PHE A 22 -5.48 -8.56 -6.29
N ASP A 23 -4.27 -9.01 -6.63
CA ASP A 23 -3.77 -10.30 -6.16
C ASP A 23 -3.53 -10.24 -4.65
N ILE A 24 -4.25 -11.10 -3.92
CA ILE A 24 -4.09 -11.25 -2.47
C ILE A 24 -2.68 -11.71 -2.08
N SER A 25 -1.94 -12.29 -3.03
CA SER A 25 -0.64 -12.91 -2.83
C SER A 25 0.54 -11.93 -2.82
N GLU A 26 0.35 -10.64 -3.13
CA GLU A 26 1.45 -9.66 -3.15
C GLU A 26 1.07 -8.27 -2.65
N THR A 27 2.02 -7.60 -1.98
CA THR A 27 1.90 -6.18 -1.59
C THR A 27 2.57 -5.34 -2.66
N VAL A 28 1.85 -4.40 -3.26
CA VAL A 28 2.37 -3.55 -4.33
C VAL A 28 2.81 -2.21 -3.75
N VAL A 29 4.06 -1.81 -4.02
CA VAL A 29 4.58 -0.47 -3.70
C VAL A 29 4.91 0.23 -5.01
N ARG A 30 4.33 1.41 -5.24
CA ARG A 30 4.51 2.18 -6.48
C ARG A 30 4.59 3.68 -6.25
N PRO A 31 5.32 4.43 -7.08
CA PRO A 31 5.32 5.88 -6.99
C PRO A 31 3.93 6.43 -7.32
N ARG A 32 3.54 7.50 -6.64
CA ARG A 32 2.32 8.25 -6.89
C ARG A 32 2.72 9.64 -7.41
N PRO A 33 2.28 10.03 -8.61
CA PRO A 33 2.53 11.37 -9.14
C PRO A 33 2.14 12.43 -8.11
N CYS A 34 3.08 13.33 -7.82
CA CYS A 34 2.91 14.50 -6.94
C CYS A 34 2.59 14.19 -5.45
N ALA A 35 2.64 12.93 -5.00
CA ALA A 35 2.17 12.58 -3.66
C ALA A 35 2.94 11.45 -2.97
N GLY A 36 4.18 11.17 -3.39
CA GLY A 36 5.06 10.20 -2.73
C GLY A 36 4.83 8.77 -3.21
N TRP A 37 4.67 7.84 -2.28
CA TRP A 37 4.65 6.39 -2.54
C TRP A 37 3.35 5.76 -2.06
N ARG A 38 2.74 4.97 -2.94
CA ARG A 38 1.50 4.24 -2.71
C ARG A 38 1.79 2.78 -2.42
N ILE A 39 1.18 2.24 -1.38
CA ILE A 39 1.22 0.85 -0.97
C ILE A 39 -0.19 0.30 -1.13
N GLU A 40 -0.32 -0.84 -1.79
CA GLU A 40 -1.59 -1.50 -2.04
C GLU A 40 -1.49 -2.94 -1.56
N PHE A 41 -2.46 -3.39 -0.77
CA PHE A 41 -2.53 -4.77 -0.30
C PHE A 41 -3.97 -5.20 -0.12
N ALA A 42 -4.27 -6.46 -0.42
CA ALA A 42 -5.57 -7.01 -0.14
C ALA A 42 -5.80 -7.19 1.37
N HIS A 43 -7.01 -6.92 1.83
CA HIS A 43 -7.48 -7.19 3.17
C HIS A 43 -8.96 -7.60 3.12
N GLY A 44 -9.23 -8.88 3.38
CA GLY A 44 -10.56 -9.45 3.18
C GLY A 44 -10.99 -9.31 1.72
N ASN A 45 -12.19 -8.78 1.49
CA ASN A 45 -12.78 -8.62 0.15
C ASN A 45 -12.43 -7.28 -0.53
N GLY A 46 -11.43 -6.54 -0.03
CA GLY A 46 -11.06 -5.23 -0.56
C GLY A 46 -9.55 -5.00 -0.62
N CYS A 47 -9.13 -3.92 -1.28
CA CYS A 47 -7.74 -3.47 -1.29
C CYS A 47 -7.58 -2.25 -0.37
N PHE A 48 -6.58 -2.27 0.49
CA PHE A 48 -6.17 -1.13 1.29
C PHE A 48 -5.07 -0.37 0.57
N VAL A 49 -5.25 0.94 0.49
CA VAL A 49 -4.29 1.84 -0.10
C VAL A 49 -3.72 2.74 0.97
N VAL A 50 -2.40 2.76 1.11
CA VAL A 50 -1.65 3.66 2.00
C VAL A 50 -0.73 4.55 1.18
N VAL A 51 -0.67 5.83 1.50
CA VAL A 51 0.28 6.77 0.90
C VAL A 51 1.29 7.23 1.93
N THR A 52 2.57 7.22 1.57
CA THR A 52 3.72 7.61 2.39
C THR A 52 4.56 8.64 1.65
N ALA A 53 5.35 9.43 2.36
CA ALA A 53 6.13 10.49 1.74
C ALA A 53 7.38 9.96 1.01
N SER A 54 7.92 8.82 1.43
CA SER A 54 9.18 8.28 0.90
C SER A 54 9.11 6.79 0.58
N GLN A 55 9.96 6.36 -0.36
CA GLN A 55 10.06 4.96 -0.77
C GLN A 55 10.45 4.05 0.40
N ALA A 56 11.42 4.51 1.20
CA ALA A 56 11.92 3.77 2.34
C ALA A 56 10.86 3.60 3.43
N GLU A 57 9.98 4.59 3.61
CA GLU A 57 8.82 4.46 4.49
C GLU A 57 7.79 3.49 3.92
N ALA A 58 7.53 3.56 2.61
CA ALA A 58 6.61 2.66 1.92
C ALA A 58 7.03 1.19 2.06
N LEU A 59 8.31 0.89 1.81
CA LEU A 59 8.85 -0.46 1.91
C LEU A 59 8.84 -0.98 3.35
N ARG A 60 9.27 -0.16 4.32
CA ARG A 60 9.22 -0.52 5.74
C ARG A 60 7.78 -0.81 6.19
N LEU A 61 6.82 -0.02 5.71
CA LEU A 61 5.43 -0.22 6.06
C LEU A 61 4.83 -1.45 5.37
N ALA A 62 5.16 -1.70 4.10
CA ALA A 62 4.70 -2.89 3.37
C ALA A 62 5.09 -4.18 4.09
N VAL A 63 6.37 -4.32 4.45
CA VAL A 63 6.89 -5.48 5.20
C VAL A 63 6.27 -5.56 6.60
N ARG A 64 6.05 -4.42 7.27
CA ARG A 64 5.46 -4.42 8.61
C ARG A 64 3.99 -4.82 8.62
N VAL A 65 3.23 -4.43 7.58
CA VAL A 65 1.80 -4.70 7.49
C VAL A 65 1.53 -6.12 7.02
N ARG A 66 2.32 -6.64 6.08
CA ARG A 66 2.25 -8.04 5.63
C ARG A 66 3.66 -8.64 5.53
N PRO A 67 4.22 -9.16 6.64
CA PRO A 67 5.56 -9.73 6.65
C PRO A 67 5.65 -11.04 5.86
N ASP A 68 4.55 -11.77 5.76
CA ASP A 68 4.49 -13.11 5.14
C ASP A 68 4.26 -13.07 3.63
N VAL A 69 4.13 -11.87 3.05
CA VAL A 69 3.71 -11.69 1.66
C VAL A 69 4.82 -10.97 0.89
N PRO A 70 5.20 -11.43 -0.31
CA PRO A 70 6.18 -10.74 -1.13
C PRO A 70 5.77 -9.28 -1.40
N VAL A 71 6.75 -8.39 -1.33
CA VAL A 71 6.58 -6.99 -1.70
C VAL A 71 7.08 -6.80 -3.12
N ARG A 72 6.16 -6.46 -4.02
CA ARG A 72 6.47 -6.12 -5.39
C ARG A 72 6.54 -4.61 -5.54
N MET A 73 7.68 -4.14 -6.03
CA MET A 73 7.90 -2.74 -6.29
C MET A 73 7.70 -2.44 -7.78
N LEU A 74 6.77 -1.55 -8.09
CA LEU A 74 6.59 -1.02 -9.44
C LEU A 74 7.29 0.33 -9.51
N LEU A 75 8.25 0.46 -10.43
CA LEU A 75 9.03 1.69 -10.59
C LEU A 75 8.36 2.66 -11.56
N ASP A 76 7.36 2.21 -12.30
CA ASP A 76 6.72 2.99 -13.35
C ASP A 76 5.39 3.55 -12.89
N ALA A 77 5.35 4.85 -12.65
CA ALA A 77 4.12 5.62 -12.78
C ALA A 77 4.11 6.16 -14.21
N ALA A 78 3.93 5.27 -15.19
CA ALA A 78 3.80 5.69 -16.57
C ALA A 78 2.71 6.79 -16.61
N PRO A 79 3.02 8.01 -17.05
CA PRO A 79 1.99 8.99 -17.28
C PRO A 79 1.12 8.39 -18.37
N SER A 80 -0.14 8.09 -18.05
CA SER A 80 -1.15 7.91 -19.08
C SER A 80 -1.27 9.26 -19.78
N LEU A 81 -0.57 9.39 -20.91
CA LEU A 81 -0.70 10.50 -21.87
C LEU A 81 -2.14 10.54 -22.41
#